data_AF-X0TXG1-F1
#
_entry.id   AF-X0TXG1-F1
#
_cell.length_a   1.000
_cell.length_b   1.000
_cell.length_c   1.000
_cell.angle_alpha   90.00
_cell.angle_beta   90.00
_cell.angle_gamma   90.00
#
_symmetry.space_group_name_H-M   'P 1'
#
loop_
_entity.id
_entity.type
_entity.pdbx_description
1 polymer ?
#
loop_
_entity_poly.entity_id
_entity_poly.type
_entity_poly.pdbx_seq_one_letter_code
_entity_poly.pdbx_strand_id
1 'polypeptide(L)' 'LVTSGEKFGKENEFCSYILEEVPEVTTVIRSINRGAASVTVGEERKVLSGDGLIRDRIGKFSFTISPDSFFQTNTHQIKN' A
#
# COMPACT_ATOMS: atom_id res chain seq x y z
N LEU A 1 -5.54 1.94 -0.53
CA LEU A 1 -6.99 1.97 -0.86
C LEU A 1 -7.42 0.57 -1.32
N VAL A 2 -8.59 0.07 -0.92
CA VAL A 2 -9.11 -1.23 -1.39
C VAL A 2 -10.51 -1.04 -1.99
N THR A 3 -10.78 -1.63 -3.15
CA THR A 3 -12.07 -1.51 -3.87
C THR A 3 -12.51 -2.86 -4.46
N SER A 4 -13.81 -3.09 -4.62
CA SER A 4 -14.37 -4.37 -5.12
C SER A 4 -14.44 -4.53 -6.66
N GLY A 5 -13.98 -3.54 -7.42
CA GLY A 5 -14.00 -3.56 -8.89
C GLY A 5 -13.28 -2.37 -9.50
N GLU A 6 -13.07 -2.37 -10.81
CA GLU A 6 -12.23 -1.37 -11.51
C GLU A 6 -12.71 0.07 -11.38
N LYS A 7 -14.04 0.29 -11.38
CA LYS A 7 -14.61 1.64 -11.40
C LYS A 7 -14.45 2.34 -10.06
N PHE A 8 -13.50 3.26 -9.97
CA PHE A 8 -13.40 4.26 -8.92
C PHE A 8 -13.13 5.63 -9.57
N GLY A 9 -14.19 6.35 -9.92
CA GLY A 9 -14.12 7.57 -10.75
C GLY A 9 -13.43 8.78 -10.09
N LYS A 10 -13.05 8.67 -8.81
CA LYS A 10 -12.39 9.72 -8.03
C LYS A 10 -10.99 9.32 -7.56
N GLU A 11 -10.36 8.33 -8.22
CA GLU A 11 -9.06 7.80 -7.76
C GLU A 11 -7.95 8.85 -7.72
N ASN A 12 -7.91 9.75 -8.71
CA ASN A 12 -6.93 10.84 -8.74
C ASN A 12 -7.23 11.91 -7.68
N GLU A 13 -8.49 12.34 -7.55
CA GLU A 13 -8.93 13.33 -6.54
C GLU A 13 -8.63 12.83 -5.12
N PHE A 14 -8.95 11.57 -4.84
CA PHE A 14 -8.66 10.93 -3.57
C PHE A 14 -7.15 10.82 -3.32
N CYS A 15 -6.36 10.46 -4.33
CA CYS A 15 -4.90 10.40 -4.23
C CYS A 15 -4.30 11.78 -3.92
N SER A 16 -4.73 12.82 -4.64
CA SER A 16 -4.30 14.21 -4.40
C SER A 16 -4.64 14.67 -2.99
N TYR A 17 -5.87 14.46 -2.54
CA TYR A 17 -6.30 14.83 -1.19
C TYR A 17 -5.44 14.18 -0.11
N ILE A 18 -5.12 12.88 -0.24
CA ILE A 18 -4.26 12.18 0.72
C ILE A 18 -2.84 12.76 0.73
N LEU A 19 -2.27 13.07 -0.43
CA LEU A 19 -0.91 13.62 -0.51
C LEU A 19 -0.83 15.07 0.00
N GLU A 20 -1.93 15.82 -0.09
CA GLU A 20 -2.04 17.19 0.46
C GLU A 20 -2.18 17.17 1.98
N GLU A 21 -3.04 16.31 2.53
CA GLU A 21 -3.32 16.23 3.97
C GLU A 21 -2.25 15.46 4.76
N VAL A 22 -1.56 14.51 4.12
CA VAL A 22 -0.53 13.68 4.75
C VAL A 22 0.73 13.66 3.88
N PRO A 23 1.56 14.73 3.91
CA PRO A 23 2.73 14.88 3.04
C PRO A 23 3.79 13.77 3.20
N GLU A 24 3.79 13.05 4.31
CA GLU A 24 4.69 11.91 4.57
C GLU A 24 4.34 10.67 3.73
N VAL A 25 3.16 10.61 3.11
CA VAL A 25 2.77 9.52 2.23
C VAL A 25 3.60 9.56 0.94
N THR A 26 4.48 8.59 0.76
CA THR A 26 5.35 8.51 -0.43
C THR A 26 4.77 7.70 -1.58
N THR A 27 3.79 6.85 -1.30
CA THR A 27 3.22 5.91 -2.27
C THR A 27 1.76 5.65 -1.96
N VAL A 28 0.92 5.60 -2.99
CA VAL A 28 -0.51 5.28 -2.87
C VAL A 28 -0.82 4.14 -3.83
N ILE A 29 -1.29 3.02 -3.28
CA ILE A 29 -1.64 1.83 -4.05
C ILE A 29 -3.12 1.51 -3.82
N ARG A 30 -3.78 1.15 -4.92
CA ARG A 30 -5.15 0.65 -4.93
C ARG A 30 -5.14 -0.85 -5.15
N SER A 31 -5.63 -1.60 -4.17
CA SER A 31 -5.97 -3.02 -4.31
C SER A 31 -7.39 -3.13 -4.86
N ILE A 32 -7.57 -3.86 -5.94
CA ILE A 32 -8.86 -4.12 -6.58
C ILE A 32 -9.15 -5.59 -6.41
N ASN A 33 -10.11 -5.92 -5.56
CA ASN A 33 -10.43 -7.31 -5.21
C ASN A 33 -11.75 -7.68 -5.89
N ARG A 34 -11.68 -8.44 -7.01
CA ARG A 34 -12.86 -8.84 -7.80
C ARG A 34 -13.48 -10.17 -7.35
N GLY A 35 -12.78 -10.91 -6.49
CA GLY A 35 -13.23 -12.21 -5.98
C GLY A 35 -14.26 -12.10 -4.86
N ALA A 36 -14.99 -13.20 -4.62
CA ALA A 36 -15.66 -13.40 -3.34
C ALA A 36 -14.62 -13.44 -2.20
N ALA A 37 -15.02 -13.08 -0.98
CA ALA A 37 -14.14 -12.80 0.17
C ALA A 37 -13.10 -13.88 0.56
N SER A 38 -13.11 -15.06 -0.08
CA SER A 38 -12.24 -16.21 0.20
C SER A 38 -11.31 -16.59 -0.95
N VAL A 39 -11.26 -15.84 -2.07
CA VAL A 39 -10.49 -16.23 -3.26
C VAL A 39 -9.55 -15.11 -3.69
N THR A 40 -8.23 -15.39 -3.68
CA THR A 40 -7.16 -14.48 -4.16
C THR A 40 -7.22 -14.23 -5.68
N VAL A 41 -8.01 -15.02 -6.41
CA VAL A 41 -8.20 -14.88 -7.86
C VAL A 41 -8.91 -13.56 -8.16
N GLY A 42 -8.25 -12.69 -8.92
CA GLY A 42 -8.81 -11.40 -9.34
C GLY A 42 -8.42 -10.22 -8.45
N GLU A 43 -7.39 -10.37 -7.60
CA GLU A 43 -6.71 -9.22 -6.99
C GLU A 43 -5.79 -8.53 -8.00
N GLU A 44 -5.93 -7.22 -8.13
CA GLU A 44 -5.08 -6.36 -8.93
C GLU A 44 -4.57 -5.19 -8.09
N ARG A 45 -3.33 -4.75 -8.35
CA ARG A 45 -2.74 -3.57 -7.70
C ARG A 45 -2.46 -2.51 -8.74
N LYS A 46 -2.96 -1.30 -8.48
CA LYS A 46 -2.67 -0.11 -9.28
C LYS A 46 -1.94 0.91 -8.43
N VAL A 47 -0.73 1.30 -8.86
CA VAL A 47 0.00 2.42 -8.25
C VAL A 47 -0.69 3.71 -8.73
N LEU A 48 -1.18 4.51 -7.79
CA LEU A 48 -1.80 5.81 -8.05
C LEU A 48 -0.80 6.95 -7.88
N SER A 49 0.20 6.79 -7.01
CA SER A 49 1.30 7.73 -6.81
C SER A 49 2.51 7.01 -6.22
N GLY A 50 3.71 7.55 -6.45
CA GLY A 50 4.98 6.99 -5.99
C GLY A 50 5.47 5.80 -6.82
N ASP A 51 6.40 5.04 -6.26
CA ASP A 51 7.03 3.88 -6.91
C ASP A 51 6.41 2.53 -6.50
N GLY A 52 5.33 2.56 -5.71
CA GLY A 52 4.66 1.35 -5.22
C GLY A 52 5.39 0.65 -4.08
N LEU A 53 6.39 1.28 -3.46
CA LEU A 53 7.22 0.65 -2.42
C LEU A 53 7.35 1.57 -1.21
N ILE A 54 7.54 0.96 -0.03
CA ILE A 54 8.03 1.68 1.15
C ILE A 54 9.44 1.20 1.50
N ARG A 55 10.22 2.07 2.13
CA ARG A 55 11.59 1.77 2.55
C ARG A 55 11.69 1.97 4.04
N ASP A 56 12.14 0.96 4.76
CA ASP A 56 12.28 0.99 6.22
C ASP A 56 13.59 0.34 6.67
N ARG A 57 13.93 0.50 7.95
CA ARG A 57 15.17 -0.01 8.56
C ARG A 57 14.89 -0.75 9.86
N ILE A 58 15.43 -1.96 9.98
CA ILE A 58 15.49 -2.71 11.24
C ILE A 58 16.96 -2.88 11.64
N GLY A 59 17.36 -2.20 12.72
CA GLY A 59 18.75 -2.14 13.15
C GLY A 59 19.65 -1.54 12.05
N LYS A 60 20.59 -2.34 11.54
CA LYS A 60 21.50 -1.95 10.45
C LYS A 60 21.02 -2.32 9.05
N PHE A 61 19.90 -3.02 8.93
CA PHE A 61 19.40 -3.55 7.67
C PHE A 61 18.32 -2.64 7.09
N SER A 62 18.42 -2.35 5.79
CA SER A 62 17.41 -1.61 5.04
C SER A 62 16.56 -2.57 4.22
N PHE A 63 15.26 -2.32 4.21
CA PHE A 63 14.26 -3.12 3.52
C PHE A 63 13.50 -2.26 2.53
N THR A 64 13.29 -2.82 1.34
CA THR A 64 12.31 -2.31 0.39
C THR A 64 11.11 -3.25 0.46
N ILE A 65 9.95 -2.70 0.81
CA ILE A 65 8.77 -3.47 1.19
C ILE A 65 7.70 -3.19 0.14
N SER A 66 7.21 -4.26 -0.50
CA SER A 66 6.09 -4.21 -1.42
C SER A 66 4.76 -4.31 -0.66
N PRO A 67 3.61 -3.91 -1.25
CA PRO A 67 2.29 -4.11 -0.65
C PRO A 67 1.95 -5.58 -0.32
N ASP A 68 2.66 -6.54 -0.95
CA ASP A 68 2.49 -7.98 -0.75
C ASP A 68 3.43 -8.57 0.29
N SER A 69 4.39 -7.78 0.75
CA SER A 69 5.40 -8.23 1.70
C SER A 69 4.78 -8.36 3.08
N PHE A 70 4.98 -9.52 3.73
CA PHE A 70 4.77 -9.61 5.17
C PHE A 70 5.91 -8.89 5.89
N PHE A 71 5.61 -7.78 6.54
CA PHE A 71 6.58 -7.00 7.32
C PHE A 71 6.04 -6.75 8.73
N GLN A 72 6.85 -7.02 9.75
CA GLN A 72 6.42 -6.86 11.14
C GLN A 72 6.24 -5.36 11.46
N THR A 73 5.03 -4.99 11.89
CA THR A 73 4.68 -3.59 12.20
C THR A 73 5.23 -3.09 13.54
N ASN A 74 5.61 -3.99 14.45
CA ASN A 74 6.11 -3.67 15.78
C ASN A 74 7.64 -3.73 15.85
N THR A 75 8.33 -2.93 15.04
CA THR A 75 9.80 -2.88 14.99
C THR A 75 10.44 -2.60 16.36
N HIS A 76 9.75 -1.87 17.26
CA HIS A 76 10.24 -1.57 18.61
C HIS A 76 10.37 -2.80 19.53
N GLN A 77 9.62 -3.87 19.25
CA GLN A 77 9.58 -5.07 20.08
C GLN A 77 10.63 -6.13 19.69
N ILE A 78 11.43 -5.85 18.66
CA ILE A 78 12.49 -6.73 18.11
C ILE A 78 13.86 -6.46 18.78
N LYS A 79 13.92 -5.62 19.83
CA LYS A 79 15.14 -5.41 20.61
C LYS A 79 15.25 -6.47 21.70
N ASN A 80 16.08 -7.49 21.46
CA ASN A 80 16.79 -8.20 22.52
C ASN A 80 18.11 -7.48 22.80
#